data_AF-A0A2T5VE49-F1
#
_entry.id   AF-A0A2T5VE49-F1
#
_cell.length_a   1.000
_cell.length_b   1.000
_cell.length_c   1.000
_cell.angle_alpha   90.00
_cell.angle_beta   90.00
_cell.angle_gamma   90.00
#
_symmetry.space_group_name_H-M   'P 1'
#
loop_
_entity.id
_entity.type
_entity.pdbx_description
1 polymer ?
#
loop_
_entity_poly.entity_id
_entity_poly.type
_entity_poly.pdbx_seq_one_letter_code
_entity_poly.pdbx_strand_id
1 'polypeptide(L)'
;MATLRSYELALTTQGPTYPPSELMNEDGDFVVIGRINRGRAADKGEGPVDIEIHHAHGTAAEWGAAIVAADSPVPPFGDNAPYRIRRELDLDNLTREDAAMALCTLPIPLPTNNYTIRFAPDQASAHAMRARPSYPLHAVPIPDLRPEDGLQRQTPITLGEWIAARGNLQVTVDGDGSSALFEMDCTGLIPNSLYTIMSLRERDFDPQAPTRPGPLGIPNVMITDRDGNGSFQARLPDPFPETDAPDGTKRNRVINVILLWMSYQMSHGGAIGLFGLGGDVHAQLKLPVPGFGEFVTRAGRS
;
A
#
# COMPACT_ATOMS: atom_id res chain seq x y z
N MET A 1 20.31 7.02 -24.66
CA MET A 1 18.92 7.49 -24.87
C MET A 1 18.17 7.24 -23.57
N ALA A 2 17.29 8.14 -23.16
CA ALA A 2 16.47 7.91 -21.97
C ALA A 2 15.48 6.76 -22.23
N THR A 3 15.27 5.91 -21.23
CA THR A 3 14.29 4.81 -21.30
C THR A 3 13.05 5.23 -20.53
N LEU A 4 11.88 5.15 -21.16
CA LEU A 4 10.61 5.58 -20.59
C LEU A 4 9.60 4.43 -20.62
N ARG A 5 8.86 4.26 -19.52
CA ARG A 5 7.72 3.33 -19.42
C ARG A 5 6.59 3.96 -18.61
N SER A 6 5.36 3.62 -18.97
CA SER A 6 4.15 3.98 -18.22
C SER A 6 3.52 2.72 -17.61
N TYR A 7 2.96 2.89 -16.41
CA TYR A 7 2.29 1.84 -15.64
C TYR A 7 0.97 2.37 -15.11
N GLU A 8 -0.09 1.58 -15.25
CA GLU A 8 -1.35 1.82 -14.56
C GLU A 8 -1.29 1.20 -13.16
N LEU A 9 -1.65 1.99 -12.14
CA LEU A 9 -1.70 1.52 -10.77
C LEU A 9 -3.06 0.86 -10.51
N ALA A 10 -3.03 -0.28 -9.83
CA ALA A 10 -4.23 -1.01 -9.44
C ALA A 10 -4.75 -0.54 -8.07
N LEU A 11 -6.07 -0.51 -7.94
CA LEU A 11 -6.75 -0.33 -6.66
C LEU A 11 -6.32 -1.40 -5.67
N THR A 12 -6.08 -0.97 -4.43
CA THR A 12 -5.72 -1.86 -3.33
C THR A 12 -6.33 -1.33 -2.03
N THR A 13 -6.44 -2.21 -1.04
CA THR A 13 -6.53 -1.86 0.38
C THR A 13 -5.42 -2.53 1.18
N GLN A 14 -4.51 -3.21 0.49
CA GLN A 14 -3.39 -3.97 1.07
C GLN A 14 -2.06 -3.26 0.84
N GLY A 15 -1.30 -3.03 1.91
CA GLY A 15 0.16 -2.87 1.83
C GLY A 15 0.82 -4.26 1.73
N PRO A 16 1.10 -4.93 2.86
CA PRO A 16 1.50 -6.33 2.91
C PRO A 16 0.29 -7.28 2.76
N THR A 17 0.57 -8.60 2.70
CA THR A 17 -0.46 -9.65 2.68
C THR A 17 -1.12 -9.87 4.06
N TYR A 18 -0.50 -9.40 5.13
CA TYR A 18 -1.00 -9.51 6.51
C TYR A 18 -0.73 -8.20 7.25
N PRO A 19 -1.73 -7.59 7.92
CA PRO A 19 -3.13 -8.02 7.92
C PRO A 19 -3.75 -8.10 6.51
N PRO A 20 -4.85 -8.86 6.30
CA PRO A 20 -5.46 -9.03 4.98
C PRO A 20 -5.82 -7.73 4.27
N SER A 21 -6.00 -6.64 5.01
CA SER A 21 -6.22 -5.28 4.49
C SER A 21 -5.82 -4.25 5.55
N GLU A 22 -5.53 -3.03 5.13
CA GLU A 22 -5.37 -1.82 5.95
C GLU A 22 -6.71 -1.12 6.24
N LEU A 23 -7.82 -1.72 5.83
CA LEU A 23 -9.17 -1.21 6.00
C LEU A 23 -10.14 -2.30 6.49
N MET A 24 -11.07 -1.88 7.35
CA MET A 24 -12.19 -2.68 7.81
C MET A 24 -13.52 -2.03 7.44
N ASN A 25 -14.60 -2.79 7.51
CA ASN A 25 -15.96 -2.25 7.56
C ASN A 25 -16.38 -1.97 9.02
N GLU A 26 -17.60 -1.50 9.23
CA GLU A 26 -18.15 -1.21 10.57
C GLU A 26 -18.35 -2.47 11.43
N ASP A 27 -18.47 -3.65 10.81
CA ASP A 27 -18.56 -4.94 11.51
C ASP A 27 -17.20 -5.47 11.98
N GLY A 28 -16.11 -4.80 11.60
CA GLY A 28 -14.75 -5.20 11.92
C GLY A 28 -14.18 -6.31 11.02
N ASP A 29 -14.83 -6.62 9.90
CA ASP A 29 -14.28 -7.50 8.86
C ASP A 29 -13.36 -6.69 7.93
N PHE A 30 -12.30 -7.31 7.43
CA PHE A 30 -11.38 -6.69 6.48
C PHE A 30 -12.05 -6.51 5.12
N VAL A 31 -11.88 -5.32 4.54
CA VAL A 31 -12.30 -5.02 3.16
C VAL A 31 -11.09 -5.16 2.27
N VAL A 32 -10.88 -6.35 1.71
CA VAL A 32 -9.69 -6.69 0.93
C VAL A 32 -9.90 -6.32 -0.53
N ILE A 33 -9.01 -5.51 -1.09
CA ILE A 33 -8.79 -5.35 -2.53
C ILE A 33 -7.30 -5.56 -2.76
N GLY A 34 -6.93 -6.56 -3.54
CA GLY A 34 -5.54 -6.97 -3.71
C GLY A 34 -5.40 -8.47 -3.85
N ARG A 35 -4.30 -9.03 -3.34
CA ARG A 35 -4.05 -10.48 -3.37
C ARG A 35 -4.90 -11.20 -2.34
N ILE A 36 -5.76 -12.10 -2.80
CA ILE A 36 -6.61 -12.93 -1.95
C ILE A 36 -5.99 -14.32 -1.83
N ASN A 37 -5.58 -14.69 -0.63
CA ASN A 37 -5.08 -16.02 -0.33
C ASN A 37 -6.26 -17.01 -0.30
N ARG A 38 -6.55 -17.67 -1.42
CA ARG A 38 -7.55 -18.74 -1.49
C ARG A 38 -6.89 -20.09 -1.19
N GLY A 39 -7.62 -20.95 -0.48
CA GLY A 39 -7.20 -22.36 -0.35
C GLY A 39 -7.33 -23.06 -1.70
N ARG A 40 -6.39 -23.95 -2.04
CA ARG A 40 -6.58 -24.83 -3.20
C ARG A 40 -7.85 -25.64 -3.00
N ALA A 41 -8.81 -25.53 -3.91
CA ALA A 41 -9.83 -26.56 -4.03
C ALA A 41 -9.09 -27.89 -4.28
N ALA A 42 -9.33 -28.89 -3.44
CA ALA A 42 -8.84 -30.24 -3.73
C ALA A 42 -9.44 -30.68 -5.08
N ASP A 43 -8.56 -30.95 -6.04
CA ASP A 43 -8.78 -31.64 -7.32
C ASP A 43 -10.07 -31.34 -8.08
N LYS A 44 -9.96 -30.55 -9.17
CA LYS A 44 -10.43 -30.96 -10.50
C LYS A 44 -9.55 -30.36 -11.60
N GLY A 45 -8.64 -31.19 -12.12
CA GLY A 45 -8.31 -31.32 -13.55
C GLY A 45 -7.74 -30.12 -14.31
N GLU A 46 -6.47 -30.29 -14.72
CA GLU A 46 -5.83 -29.85 -15.97
C GLU A 46 -5.53 -28.35 -16.20
N GLY A 47 -4.22 -28.09 -16.34
CA GLY A 47 -3.66 -26.95 -17.09
C GLY A 47 -2.54 -26.21 -16.35
N PRO A 48 -1.29 -26.19 -16.86
CA PRO A 48 -0.21 -25.43 -16.24
C PRO A 48 -0.33 -23.96 -16.65
N VAL A 49 -0.29 -23.06 -15.68
CA VAL A 49 0.04 -21.65 -15.92
C VAL A 49 1.17 -21.30 -14.98
N ASP A 50 2.39 -21.28 -15.52
CA ASP A 50 3.56 -20.77 -14.85
C ASP A 50 3.36 -19.26 -14.60
N ILE A 51 2.82 -18.94 -13.43
CA ILE A 51 3.07 -17.68 -12.76
C ILE A 51 3.97 -18.08 -11.59
N GLU A 52 5.23 -17.65 -11.60
CA GLU A 52 6.11 -17.75 -10.43
C GLU A 52 5.52 -16.87 -9.32
N ILE A 53 4.51 -17.41 -8.65
CA ILE A 53 3.97 -16.97 -7.39
C ILE A 53 4.77 -17.73 -6.34
N HIS A 54 5.27 -17.05 -5.31
CA HIS A 54 5.79 -17.71 -4.11
C HIS A 54 4.68 -18.61 -3.53
N HIS A 55 4.61 -19.86 -3.98
CA HIS A 55 3.68 -20.88 -3.51
C HIS A 55 4.10 -21.31 -2.11
N ALA A 56 3.82 -20.48 -1.11
CA ALA A 56 3.82 -20.92 0.27
C ALA A 56 2.55 -21.75 0.50
N HIS A 57 2.71 -23.04 0.75
CA HIS A 57 1.71 -23.93 1.36
C HIS A 57 0.35 -24.06 0.64
N GLY A 58 0.35 -24.21 -0.69
CA GLY A 58 -0.87 -24.59 -1.43
C GLY A 58 -1.97 -23.51 -1.47
N THR A 59 -1.59 -22.24 -1.31
CA THR A 59 -2.48 -21.09 -1.55
C THR A 59 -2.34 -20.58 -2.98
N ALA A 60 -3.47 -20.25 -3.61
CA ALA A 60 -3.49 -19.44 -4.83
C ALA A 60 -3.74 -17.99 -4.40
N ALA A 61 -2.80 -17.09 -4.69
CA ALA A 61 -2.91 -15.67 -4.38
C ALA A 61 -3.21 -14.91 -5.68
N GLU A 62 -4.49 -14.63 -5.91
CA GLU A 62 -4.97 -13.92 -7.11
C GLU A 62 -5.44 -12.51 -6.73
N TRP A 63 -5.32 -11.57 -7.66
CA TRP A 63 -5.86 -10.23 -7.44
C TRP A 63 -7.39 -10.25 -7.50
N GLY A 64 -8.06 -9.67 -6.52
CA GLY A 64 -9.51 -9.60 -6.44
C GLY A 64 -9.99 -8.75 -5.26
N ALA A 65 -11.27 -8.86 -4.93
CA ALA A 65 -11.84 -8.16 -3.79
C ALA A 65 -12.80 -9.04 -2.98
N ALA A 66 -12.73 -8.95 -1.65
CA ALA A 66 -13.53 -9.76 -0.74
C ALA A 66 -13.68 -9.11 0.64
N ILE A 67 -14.74 -9.50 1.35
CA ILE A 67 -14.86 -9.30 2.79
C ILE A 67 -14.23 -10.50 3.49
N VAL A 68 -13.23 -10.25 4.32
CA VAL A 68 -12.43 -11.28 5.00
C VAL A 68 -12.58 -11.14 6.51
N ALA A 69 -12.84 -12.26 7.18
CA ALA A 69 -13.06 -12.26 8.62
C ALA A 69 -11.80 -11.87 9.40
N ALA A 70 -11.97 -11.08 10.46
CA ALA A 70 -10.90 -10.67 11.37
C ALA A 70 -10.24 -11.83 12.16
N ASP A 71 -10.84 -13.01 12.15
CA ASP A 71 -10.33 -14.23 12.77
C ASP A 71 -9.67 -15.17 11.74
N SER A 72 -9.28 -14.64 10.58
CA SER A 72 -8.54 -15.39 9.56
C SER A 72 -7.21 -15.93 10.11
N PRO A 73 -6.73 -17.09 9.61
CA PRO A 73 -5.46 -17.68 10.05
C PRO A 73 -4.27 -16.73 9.85
N VAL A 74 -3.34 -16.75 10.82
CA VAL A 74 -2.11 -15.95 10.81
C VAL A 74 -0.92 -16.89 10.70
N PRO A 75 -0.28 -17.03 9.53
CA PRO A 75 0.92 -17.83 9.37
C PRO A 75 2.16 -17.03 9.84
N PRO A 76 3.33 -17.68 9.98
CA PRO A 76 4.60 -16.97 10.18
C PRO A 76 4.88 -15.91 9.12
N PHE A 77 5.71 -14.91 9.45
CA PHE A 77 6.09 -13.88 8.48
C PHE A 77 6.83 -14.51 7.28
N GLY A 78 6.41 -14.14 6.06
CA GLY A 78 6.91 -14.72 4.81
C GLY A 78 6.05 -15.86 4.26
N ASP A 79 5.16 -16.43 5.09
CA ASP A 79 4.24 -17.49 4.68
C ASP A 79 2.83 -16.94 4.40
N ASN A 80 2.01 -17.76 3.72
CA ASN A 80 0.62 -17.46 3.43
C ASN A 80 -0.29 -18.61 3.88
N ALA A 81 -1.48 -18.26 4.35
CA ALA A 81 -2.55 -19.20 4.69
C ALA A 81 -3.88 -18.72 4.06
N PRO A 82 -4.80 -19.63 3.72
CA PRO A 82 -6.10 -19.25 3.20
C PRO A 82 -6.84 -18.30 4.15
N TYR A 83 -7.38 -17.21 3.61
CA TYR A 83 -8.26 -16.31 4.36
C TYR A 83 -9.62 -16.95 4.63
N ARG A 84 -10.27 -16.55 5.73
CA ARG A 84 -11.70 -16.84 5.96
C ARG A 84 -12.53 -15.80 5.21
N ILE A 85 -12.76 -16.06 3.93
CA ILE A 85 -13.58 -15.18 3.07
C ILE A 85 -15.05 -15.31 3.50
N ARG A 86 -15.66 -14.19 3.89
CA ARG A 86 -17.10 -14.09 4.20
C ARG A 86 -17.92 -14.06 2.92
N ARG A 87 -17.48 -13.24 1.96
CA ARG A 87 -18.05 -13.11 0.62
C ARG A 87 -17.09 -12.39 -0.31
N GLU A 88 -17.22 -12.63 -1.60
CA GLU A 88 -16.50 -11.90 -2.65
C GLU A 88 -17.19 -10.55 -2.93
N LEU A 89 -16.44 -9.58 -3.44
CA LEU A 89 -16.91 -8.27 -3.90
C LEU A 89 -16.70 -8.17 -5.41
N ASP A 90 -17.76 -7.81 -6.15
CA ASP A 90 -17.65 -7.45 -7.56
C ASP A 90 -17.45 -5.94 -7.68
N LEU A 91 -16.20 -5.51 -7.87
CA LEU A 91 -15.87 -4.08 -7.96
C LEU A 91 -16.43 -3.41 -9.23
N ASP A 92 -16.70 -4.18 -10.29
CA ASP A 92 -17.25 -3.65 -11.53
C ASP A 92 -18.76 -3.45 -11.43
N ASN A 93 -19.43 -4.22 -10.54
CA ASN A 93 -20.88 -4.16 -10.31
C ASN A 93 -21.23 -4.11 -8.82
N LEU A 94 -20.65 -3.17 -8.08
CA LEU A 94 -20.96 -3.02 -6.65
C LEU A 94 -22.46 -2.84 -6.42
N THR A 95 -23.00 -3.56 -5.46
CA THR A 95 -24.35 -3.31 -4.98
C THR A 95 -24.42 -1.93 -4.33
N ARG A 96 -25.61 -1.32 -4.26
CA ARG A 96 -25.79 -0.04 -3.58
C ARG A 96 -25.35 -0.09 -2.11
N GLU A 97 -25.56 -1.24 -1.47
CA GLU A 97 -25.14 -1.48 -0.09
C GLU A 97 -23.62 -1.53 0.02
N ASP A 98 -22.93 -2.29 -0.83
CA ASP A 98 -21.47 -2.35 -0.84
C ASP A 98 -20.84 -0.99 -1.16
N ALA A 99 -21.38 -0.27 -2.15
CA ALA A 99 -20.90 1.06 -2.50
C ALA A 99 -21.04 2.06 -1.35
N ALA A 100 -22.07 1.91 -0.50
CA ALA A 100 -22.32 2.77 0.65
C ALA A 100 -21.59 2.33 1.94
N MET A 101 -20.89 1.18 1.91
CA MET A 101 -20.16 0.65 3.06
C MET A 101 -19.13 1.65 3.56
N ALA A 102 -19.25 2.08 4.81
CA ALA A 102 -18.25 2.95 5.43
C ALA A 102 -16.96 2.17 5.70
N LEU A 103 -15.84 2.79 5.33
CA LEU A 103 -14.51 2.26 5.60
C LEU A 103 -14.00 2.77 6.95
N CYS A 104 -13.27 1.89 7.63
CA CYS A 104 -12.73 2.09 8.98
C CYS A 104 -11.24 1.75 9.04
N THR A 105 -10.50 2.40 9.95
CA THR A 105 -9.12 2.03 10.29
C THR A 105 -9.06 0.65 10.93
N LEU A 106 -7.89 0.05 11.02
CA LEU A 106 -7.66 -1.09 11.91
C LEU A 106 -7.56 -0.62 13.38
N PRO A 107 -7.94 -1.46 14.36
CA PRO A 107 -7.60 -1.22 15.76
C PRO A 107 -6.11 -1.50 16.00
N ILE A 108 -5.58 -1.02 17.12
CA ILE A 108 -4.23 -1.37 17.62
C ILE A 108 -4.38 -2.08 18.97
N PRO A 109 -3.78 -3.28 19.15
CA PRO A 109 -2.91 -4.00 18.21
C PRO A 109 -3.63 -4.49 16.93
N LEU A 110 -2.87 -4.59 15.83
CA LEU A 110 -3.41 -5.00 14.53
C LEU A 110 -3.94 -6.43 14.58
N PRO A 111 -5.19 -6.69 14.17
CA PRO A 111 -5.73 -8.04 14.04
C PRO A 111 -5.09 -8.77 12.86
N THR A 112 -5.01 -10.09 12.91
CA THR A 112 -4.49 -10.94 11.81
C THR A 112 -3.11 -10.50 11.27
N ASN A 113 -2.25 -9.95 12.13
CA ASN A 113 -0.97 -9.41 11.70
C ASN A 113 0.18 -10.41 11.91
N ASN A 114 0.96 -10.67 10.86
CA ASN A 114 2.25 -11.36 10.96
C ASN A 114 3.43 -10.50 10.52
N TYR A 115 3.17 -9.24 10.14
CA TYR A 115 4.17 -8.31 9.68
C TYR A 115 4.59 -7.38 10.82
N THR A 116 5.85 -7.48 11.25
CA THR A 116 6.40 -6.53 12.23
C THR A 116 6.84 -5.27 11.51
N ILE A 117 6.00 -4.24 11.57
CA ILE A 117 6.32 -2.92 11.05
C ILE A 117 7.59 -2.39 11.73
N ARG A 118 8.55 -1.93 10.93
CA ARG A 118 9.71 -1.17 11.42
C ARG A 118 9.47 0.33 11.20
N PHE A 119 9.29 1.07 12.28
CA PHE A 119 9.17 2.53 12.23
C PHE A 119 10.54 3.21 12.02
N ALA A 120 10.54 4.50 11.66
CA ALA A 120 11.77 5.27 11.63
C ALA A 120 12.32 5.52 13.05
N PRO A 121 13.66 5.55 13.23
CA PRO A 121 14.25 5.81 14.54
C PRO A 121 13.70 7.07 15.22
N ASP A 122 13.50 8.14 14.44
CA ASP A 122 12.97 9.41 14.95
C ASP A 122 11.46 9.37 15.22
N GLN A 123 10.75 8.34 14.75
CA GLN A 123 9.35 8.07 15.11
C GLN A 123 9.20 7.26 16.40
N ALA A 124 10.31 6.75 16.98
CA ALA A 124 10.32 5.76 18.07
C ALA A 124 9.87 6.29 19.45
N SER A 125 8.92 7.22 19.49
CA SER A 125 8.17 7.54 20.69
C SER A 125 7.02 6.53 20.89
N ALA A 126 6.59 6.36 22.15
CA ALA A 126 5.66 5.33 22.65
C ALA A 126 4.24 5.29 22.02
N HIS A 127 3.99 5.98 20.92
CA HIS A 127 2.68 6.10 20.27
C HIS A 127 2.30 4.88 19.43
N ALA A 128 3.27 4.22 18.76
CA ALA A 128 3.03 2.99 18.02
C ALA A 128 2.52 1.82 18.90
N MET A 129 2.60 1.97 20.24
CA MET A 129 2.19 0.97 21.22
C MET A 129 0.91 1.32 21.98
N ARG A 130 0.25 2.46 21.68
CA ARG A 130 -0.99 2.82 22.34
C ARG A 130 -2.16 2.07 21.71
N ALA A 131 -2.82 1.25 22.52
CA ALA A 131 -4.05 0.59 22.09
C ALA A 131 -5.09 1.63 21.66
N ARG A 132 -5.77 1.36 20.55
CA ARG A 132 -6.86 2.22 20.05
C ARG A 132 -7.90 1.38 19.32
N PRO A 133 -9.18 1.78 19.38
CA PRO A 133 -10.21 1.10 18.61
C PRO A 133 -10.06 1.41 17.11
N SER A 134 -10.84 0.70 16.31
CA SER A 134 -11.12 1.08 14.93
C SER A 134 -11.98 2.34 14.90
N TYR A 135 -11.74 3.22 13.93
CA TYR A 135 -12.55 4.42 13.70
C TYR A 135 -13.02 4.44 12.25
N PRO A 136 -14.26 4.88 11.95
CA PRO A 136 -14.63 5.30 10.61
C PRO A 136 -13.62 6.35 10.11
N LEU A 137 -13.16 6.23 8.86
CA LEU A 137 -12.03 7.04 8.36
C LEU A 137 -12.27 8.56 8.48
N HIS A 138 -13.52 9.00 8.34
CA HIS A 138 -13.92 10.42 8.46
C HIS A 138 -13.97 10.96 9.90
N ALA A 139 -13.95 10.07 10.89
CA ALA A 139 -14.10 10.37 12.31
C ALA A 139 -12.83 10.03 13.11
N VAL A 140 -11.70 9.85 12.42
CA VAL A 140 -10.41 9.61 13.04
C VAL A 140 -9.98 10.83 13.87
N PRO A 141 -9.53 10.64 15.13
CA PRO A 141 -9.21 11.75 16.00
C PRO A 141 -7.88 12.41 15.59
N ILE A 142 -7.94 13.62 15.02
CA ILE A 142 -6.75 14.40 14.71
C ILE A 142 -6.28 15.14 15.97
N PRO A 143 -5.01 14.97 16.41
CA PRO A 143 -4.46 15.71 17.55
C PRO A 143 -4.63 17.23 17.40
N ASP A 144 -4.96 17.90 18.50
CA ASP A 144 -5.18 19.35 18.63
C ASP A 144 -6.28 19.96 17.75
N LEU A 145 -7.06 19.14 17.04
CA LEU A 145 -8.22 19.60 16.27
C LEU A 145 -9.28 20.21 17.18
N ARG A 146 -9.74 21.41 16.84
CA ARG A 146 -10.87 22.08 17.48
C ARG A 146 -12.04 22.24 16.49
N PRO A 147 -13.28 22.41 16.97
CA PRO A 147 -14.44 22.63 16.10
C PRO A 147 -14.24 23.80 15.12
N GLU A 148 -13.60 24.89 15.55
CA GLU A 148 -13.35 26.08 14.72
C GLU A 148 -12.30 25.88 13.62
N ASP A 149 -11.46 24.84 13.71
CA ASP A 149 -10.45 24.55 12.68
C ASP A 149 -11.08 23.98 11.41
N GLY A 150 -12.33 23.48 11.49
CA GLY A 150 -13.17 23.12 10.35
C GLY A 150 -12.59 21.99 9.49
N LEU A 151 -12.82 20.74 9.90
CA LEU A 151 -12.45 19.60 9.06
C LEU A 151 -13.10 19.68 7.68
N GLN A 152 -12.28 19.58 6.63
CA GLN A 152 -12.77 19.59 5.25
C GLN A 152 -13.69 18.41 4.95
N ARG A 153 -13.57 17.32 5.72
CA ARG A 153 -14.41 16.14 5.56
C ARG A 153 -15.07 15.75 6.88
N GLN A 154 -16.39 15.61 6.82
CA GLN A 154 -17.24 15.22 7.95
C GLN A 154 -18.18 14.05 7.62
N THR A 155 -18.23 13.63 6.35
CA THR A 155 -19.07 12.52 5.90
C THR A 155 -18.26 11.23 5.78
N PRO A 156 -18.89 10.05 5.94
CA PRO A 156 -18.24 8.76 5.71
C PRO A 156 -17.42 8.70 4.42
N ILE A 157 -16.26 8.06 4.51
CA ILE A 157 -15.53 7.60 3.32
C ILE A 157 -16.02 6.19 3.05
N THR A 158 -16.61 6.00 1.88
CA THR A 158 -17.25 4.74 1.51
C THR A 158 -16.40 3.91 0.56
N LEU A 159 -16.70 2.61 0.43
CA LEU A 159 -16.04 1.75 -0.55
C LEU A 159 -16.25 2.27 -1.98
N GLY A 160 -17.44 2.76 -2.32
CA GLY A 160 -17.73 3.32 -3.65
C GLY A 160 -16.84 4.52 -4.00
N GLU A 161 -16.57 5.40 -3.03
CA GLU A 161 -15.63 6.51 -3.21
C GLU A 161 -14.18 6.00 -3.29
N TRP A 162 -13.81 5.02 -2.48
CA TRP A 162 -12.45 4.47 -2.46
C TRP A 162 -12.04 3.88 -3.81
N ILE A 163 -12.94 3.13 -4.46
CA ILE A 163 -12.67 2.45 -5.73
C ILE A 163 -12.77 3.37 -6.96
N ALA A 164 -13.13 4.64 -6.77
CA ALA A 164 -13.10 5.63 -7.86
C ALA A 164 -11.66 6.01 -8.26
N ALA A 165 -10.67 5.74 -7.40
CA ALA A 165 -9.29 6.11 -7.62
C ALA A 165 -8.69 5.46 -8.87
N ARG A 166 -7.94 6.26 -9.63
CA ARG A 166 -7.12 5.84 -10.77
C ARG A 166 -5.76 6.53 -10.67
N GLY A 167 -4.70 5.86 -11.11
CA GLY A 167 -3.36 6.43 -11.13
C GLY A 167 -2.53 5.90 -12.28
N ASN A 168 -1.79 6.80 -12.91
CA ASN A 168 -0.79 6.49 -13.93
C ASN A 168 0.58 6.92 -13.42
N LEU A 169 1.55 6.03 -13.52
CA LEU A 169 2.94 6.26 -13.16
C LEU A 169 3.81 6.18 -14.41
N GLN A 170 4.55 7.24 -14.72
CA GLN A 170 5.60 7.25 -15.70
C GLN A 170 6.97 7.18 -15.01
N VAL A 171 7.85 6.34 -15.54
CA VAL A 171 9.24 6.23 -15.09
C VAL A 171 10.17 6.47 -16.26
N THR A 172 11.10 7.42 -16.07
CA THR A 172 12.11 7.79 -17.07
C THR A 172 13.50 7.64 -16.46
N VAL A 173 14.31 6.73 -16.99
CA VAL A 173 15.74 6.62 -16.64
C VAL A 173 16.53 7.58 -17.51
N ASP A 174 17.40 8.38 -16.89
CA ASP A 174 18.21 9.38 -17.58
C ASP A 174 19.16 8.74 -18.61
N GLY A 175 19.59 9.52 -19.60
CA GLY A 175 20.44 9.03 -20.68
C GLY A 175 21.81 8.51 -20.23
N ASP A 176 22.29 8.93 -19.05
CA ASP A 176 23.52 8.45 -18.41
C ASP A 176 23.29 7.25 -17.47
N GLY A 177 22.03 6.90 -17.20
CA GLY A 177 21.63 5.82 -16.30
C GLY A 177 21.91 6.10 -14.82
N SER A 178 22.16 7.33 -14.40
CA SER A 178 22.52 7.64 -13.00
C SER A 178 21.29 7.82 -12.09
N SER A 179 20.16 8.21 -12.68
CA SER A 179 18.94 8.55 -11.95
C SER A 179 17.70 8.12 -12.73
N ALA A 180 16.57 8.05 -12.04
CA ALA A 180 15.26 7.93 -12.67
C ALA A 180 14.26 8.93 -12.11
N LEU A 181 13.46 9.49 -13.01
CA LEU A 181 12.32 10.34 -12.72
C LEU A 181 11.05 9.49 -12.64
N PHE A 182 10.28 9.67 -11.57
CA PHE A 182 8.98 9.08 -11.34
C PHE A 182 7.95 10.20 -11.36
N GLU A 183 6.96 10.10 -12.24
CA GLU A 183 5.88 11.08 -12.41
C GLU A 183 4.55 10.35 -12.29
N MET A 184 3.71 10.80 -11.36
CA MET A 184 2.43 10.17 -11.06
C MET A 184 1.30 11.19 -11.21
N ASP A 185 0.28 10.82 -11.95
CA ASP A 185 -0.98 11.55 -12.06
C ASP A 185 -2.12 10.66 -11.58
N CYS A 186 -2.94 11.18 -10.67
CA CYS A 186 -4.04 10.46 -10.06
C CYS A 186 -5.34 11.25 -10.14
N THR A 187 -6.45 10.53 -10.26
CA THR A 187 -7.82 11.08 -10.29
C THR A 187 -8.75 10.19 -9.48
N GLY A 188 -9.90 10.73 -9.07
CA GLY A 188 -10.88 9.98 -8.28
C GLY A 188 -10.37 9.56 -6.90
N LEU A 189 -9.28 10.17 -6.41
CA LEU A 189 -8.81 10.00 -5.04
C LEU A 189 -9.80 10.64 -4.06
N ILE A 190 -9.62 10.38 -2.76
CA ILE A 190 -10.40 11.08 -1.74
C ILE A 190 -10.08 12.58 -1.85
N PRO A 191 -11.08 13.47 -2.04
CA PRO A 191 -10.83 14.90 -2.23
C PRO A 191 -10.22 15.57 -1.00
N ASN A 192 -9.51 16.68 -1.24
CA ASN A 192 -8.92 17.55 -0.21
C ASN A 192 -8.14 16.80 0.88
N SER A 193 -7.39 15.78 0.48
CA SER A 193 -6.79 14.82 1.40
C SER A 193 -5.29 14.72 1.22
N LEU A 194 -4.60 14.47 2.33
CA LEU A 194 -3.18 14.18 2.35
C LEU A 194 -2.91 12.72 1.96
N TYR A 195 -1.98 12.57 1.01
CA TYR A 195 -1.42 11.31 0.58
C TYR A 195 0.10 11.28 0.75
N THR A 196 0.65 10.09 0.89
CA THR A 196 2.11 9.84 0.80
C THR A 196 2.42 8.79 -0.24
N ILE A 197 3.57 8.94 -0.90
CA ILE A 197 4.06 8.04 -1.93
C ILE A 197 5.30 7.34 -1.40
N MET A 198 5.26 6.01 -1.38
CA MET A 198 6.36 5.18 -0.90
C MET A 198 6.88 4.24 -1.97
N SER A 199 8.15 3.88 -1.85
CA SER A 199 8.79 2.83 -2.62
C SER A 199 8.81 1.53 -1.81
N LEU A 200 8.46 0.43 -2.47
CA LEU A 200 8.74 -0.91 -1.97
C LEU A 200 9.99 -1.41 -2.68
N ARG A 201 10.91 -1.98 -1.91
CA ARG A 201 12.18 -2.48 -2.40
C ARG A 201 12.33 -3.98 -2.17
N GLU A 202 13.20 -4.61 -2.94
CA GLU A 202 13.44 -6.06 -2.93
C GLU A 202 13.62 -6.63 -1.52
N ARG A 203 14.34 -5.91 -0.66
CA ARG A 203 14.67 -6.36 0.69
C ARG A 203 13.60 -6.01 1.74
N ASP A 204 12.56 -5.25 1.41
CA ASP A 204 11.49 -4.91 2.38
C ASP A 204 10.68 -6.15 2.79
N PHE A 205 10.66 -7.17 1.93
CA PHE A 205 9.96 -8.43 2.13
C PHE A 205 10.90 -9.59 2.45
N ASP A 206 12.20 -9.34 2.68
CA ASP A 206 13.16 -10.38 3.07
C ASP A 206 12.85 -10.84 4.52
N PRO A 207 12.41 -12.10 4.74
CA PRO A 207 12.07 -12.57 6.08
C PRO A 207 13.28 -12.65 7.02
N GLN A 208 14.50 -12.76 6.48
CA GLN A 208 15.73 -12.90 7.25
C GLN A 208 16.34 -11.54 7.62
N ALA A 209 16.15 -10.52 6.78
CA ALA A 209 16.72 -9.19 6.99
C ALA A 209 15.84 -8.09 6.36
N PRO A 210 14.60 -7.89 6.86
CA PRO A 210 13.67 -6.96 6.24
C PRO A 210 14.16 -5.52 6.36
N THR A 211 14.21 -4.82 5.23
CA THR A 211 14.34 -3.37 5.21
C THR A 211 12.98 -2.71 5.48
N ARG A 212 13.00 -1.38 5.66
CA ARG A 212 11.78 -0.59 5.85
C ARG A 212 11.40 0.05 4.52
N PRO A 213 10.11 -0.03 4.10
CA PRO A 213 9.60 0.80 3.03
C PRO A 213 10.00 2.26 3.21
N GLY A 214 10.57 2.84 2.15
CA GLY A 214 11.07 4.20 2.15
C GLY A 214 10.17 5.16 1.37
N PRO A 215 10.30 6.47 1.57
CA PRO A 215 9.65 7.44 0.69
C PRO A 215 10.14 7.24 -0.74
N LEU A 216 9.29 7.45 -1.75
CA LEU A 216 9.75 7.40 -3.15
C LEU A 216 10.70 8.57 -3.44
N GLY A 217 10.46 9.75 -2.88
CA GLY A 217 11.38 10.89 -2.90
C GLY A 217 11.05 11.83 -1.76
N ILE A 218 11.83 12.89 -1.56
CA ILE A 218 11.49 13.92 -0.56
C ILE A 218 11.28 15.26 -1.27
N PRO A 219 10.13 15.95 -1.06
CA PRO A 219 8.98 15.51 -0.26
C PRO A 219 8.28 14.29 -0.89
N ASN A 220 7.64 13.45 -0.06
CA ASN A 220 6.88 12.26 -0.50
C ASN A 220 5.37 12.47 -0.38
N VAL A 221 4.89 13.70 -0.28
CA VAL A 221 3.50 14.02 0.01
C VAL A 221 2.81 14.67 -1.18
N MET A 222 1.50 14.47 -1.25
CA MET A 222 0.61 15.11 -2.20
C MET A 222 -0.70 15.45 -1.47
N ILE A 223 -1.30 16.58 -1.82
CA ILE A 223 -2.64 16.94 -1.34
C ILE A 223 -3.56 16.95 -2.57
N THR A 224 -4.67 16.23 -2.49
CA THR A 224 -5.64 16.20 -3.57
C THR A 224 -6.49 17.46 -3.59
N ASP A 225 -6.96 17.86 -4.77
CA ASP A 225 -7.90 18.97 -4.89
C ASP A 225 -9.35 18.56 -4.52
N ARG A 226 -10.29 19.49 -4.73
CA ARG A 226 -11.72 19.29 -4.45
C ARG A 226 -12.37 18.18 -5.28
N ASP A 227 -11.76 17.84 -6.41
CA ASP A 227 -12.26 16.86 -7.38
C ASP A 227 -11.52 15.51 -7.24
N GLY A 228 -10.60 15.40 -6.28
CA GLY A 228 -9.82 14.18 -6.05
C GLY A 228 -8.66 14.00 -7.03
N ASN A 229 -8.17 15.07 -7.67
CA ASN A 229 -6.99 15.02 -8.51
C ASN A 229 -5.73 15.28 -7.71
N GLY A 230 -4.63 14.66 -8.12
CA GLY A 230 -3.32 14.93 -7.54
C GLY A 230 -2.19 14.52 -8.49
N SER A 231 -1.08 15.24 -8.40
CA SER A 231 0.15 14.96 -9.15
C SER A 231 1.36 14.88 -8.21
N PHE A 232 2.28 13.97 -8.49
CA PHE A 232 3.52 13.80 -7.74
C PHE A 232 4.71 13.58 -8.67
N GLN A 233 5.87 14.11 -8.31
CA GLN A 233 7.12 13.88 -9.03
C GLN A 233 8.29 13.69 -8.05
N ALA A 234 9.14 12.70 -8.34
CA ALA A 234 10.40 12.53 -7.63
C ALA A 234 11.50 11.99 -8.55
N ARG A 235 12.72 12.50 -8.37
CA ARG A 235 13.92 11.96 -9.01
C ARG A 235 14.76 11.24 -7.97
N LEU A 236 15.09 9.99 -8.25
CA LEU A 236 15.91 9.16 -7.36
C LEU A 236 17.28 8.92 -7.98
N PRO A 237 18.37 9.03 -7.20
CA PRO A 237 19.66 8.50 -7.60
C PRO A 237 19.64 6.97 -7.49
N ASP A 238 20.13 6.30 -8.52
CA ASP A 238 20.30 4.84 -8.59
C ASP A 238 19.13 3.99 -8.00
N PRO A 239 17.87 4.17 -8.45
CA PRO A 239 16.72 3.40 -7.95
C PRO A 239 16.70 1.93 -8.38
N PHE A 240 17.45 1.58 -9.43
CA PHE A 240 17.44 0.28 -10.11
C PHE A 240 18.87 -0.31 -10.25
N PRO A 241 19.63 -0.49 -9.16
CA PRO A 241 20.97 -1.08 -9.22
C PRO A 241 20.92 -2.51 -9.77
N GLU A 242 21.86 -2.87 -10.66
CA GLU A 242 21.96 -4.23 -11.22
C GLU A 242 22.66 -5.20 -10.26
N THR A 243 23.69 -4.71 -9.57
CA THR A 243 24.57 -5.48 -8.69
C THR A 243 24.70 -4.84 -7.31
N ASP A 244 25.34 -5.55 -6.37
CA ASP A 244 25.83 -4.95 -5.13
C ASP A 244 26.76 -3.76 -5.45
N ALA A 245 26.78 -2.76 -4.56
CA ALA A 245 27.66 -1.62 -4.71
C ALA A 245 29.12 -1.98 -4.38
N PRO A 246 30.11 -1.26 -4.93
CA PRO A 246 31.54 -1.54 -4.67
C PRO A 246 31.95 -1.45 -3.20
N ASP A 247 31.21 -0.68 -2.38
CA ASP A 247 31.43 -0.52 -0.94
C ASP A 247 30.87 -1.68 -0.09
N GLY A 248 30.31 -2.70 -0.73
CA GLY A 248 29.72 -3.86 -0.09
C GLY A 248 28.23 -3.72 0.25
N THR A 249 27.61 -2.57 -0.05
CA THR A 249 26.17 -2.37 0.11
C THR A 249 25.40 -3.31 -0.81
N LYS A 250 24.47 -4.07 -0.21
CA LYS A 250 23.64 -5.03 -0.96
C LYS A 250 22.66 -4.31 -1.88
N ARG A 251 22.48 -4.86 -3.08
CA ARG A 251 21.44 -4.44 -4.03
C ARG A 251 20.08 -4.38 -3.34
N ASN A 252 19.35 -3.29 -3.57
CA ASN A 252 17.99 -3.10 -3.05
C ASN A 252 17.16 -2.21 -3.98
N ARG A 253 16.71 -2.79 -5.10
CA ARG A 253 16.00 -2.04 -6.15
C ARG A 253 14.60 -1.64 -5.71
N VAL A 254 14.11 -0.53 -6.24
CA VAL A 254 12.67 -0.23 -6.23
C VAL A 254 11.97 -1.24 -7.13
N ILE A 255 10.96 -1.92 -6.58
CA ILE A 255 10.15 -2.93 -7.29
C ILE A 255 8.66 -2.56 -7.32
N ASN A 256 8.25 -1.56 -6.55
CA ASN A 256 6.88 -1.08 -6.56
C ASN A 256 6.80 0.36 -6.01
N VAL A 257 5.70 1.02 -6.30
CA VAL A 257 5.30 2.29 -5.71
C VAL A 257 3.91 2.11 -5.12
N ILE A 258 3.70 2.64 -3.92
CA ILE A 258 2.41 2.60 -3.23
C ILE A 258 1.98 4.01 -2.84
N LEU A 259 0.74 4.35 -3.18
CA LEU A 259 0.06 5.56 -2.77
C LEU A 259 -0.80 5.26 -1.54
N LEU A 260 -0.52 5.98 -0.46
CA LEU A 260 -1.13 5.80 0.86
C LEU A 260 -1.95 7.05 1.21
N TRP A 261 -3.22 6.88 1.58
CA TRP A 261 -4.04 7.94 2.16
C TRP A 261 -3.77 8.06 3.67
N MET A 262 -3.64 9.30 4.17
CA MET A 262 -3.34 9.57 5.59
C MET A 262 -4.61 9.89 6.37
N SER A 263 -5.13 8.97 7.19
CA SER A 263 -6.42 9.18 7.86
C SER A 263 -6.42 10.27 8.91
N TYR A 264 -5.28 10.51 9.54
CA TYR A 264 -5.06 11.60 10.48
C TYR A 264 -4.77 12.94 9.80
N GLN A 265 -4.66 12.97 8.46
CA GLN A 265 -4.27 14.15 7.69
C GLN A 265 -2.94 14.79 8.14
N MET A 266 -2.04 13.97 8.68
CA MET A 266 -0.71 14.37 9.18
C MET A 266 0.40 13.69 8.38
N SER A 267 1.49 14.42 8.10
CA SER A 267 2.72 13.85 7.55
C SER A 267 3.81 13.84 8.61
N HIS A 268 4.54 12.72 8.69
CA HIS A 268 5.72 12.57 9.54
C HIS A 268 7.00 12.56 8.70
N GLY A 269 7.02 13.41 7.65
CA GLY A 269 8.09 13.41 6.65
C GLY A 269 8.07 12.12 5.83
N GLY A 270 9.25 11.57 5.54
CA GLY A 270 9.43 10.36 4.73
C GLY A 270 9.02 9.04 5.41
N ALA A 271 8.08 9.07 6.35
CA ALA A 271 7.77 7.94 7.22
C ALA A 271 6.29 7.53 7.16
N ILE A 272 6.01 6.27 7.52
CA ILE A 272 4.73 5.56 7.36
C ILE A 272 3.62 5.99 8.34
N GLY A 273 3.66 7.20 8.89
CA GLY A 273 2.72 7.63 9.95
C GLY A 273 3.14 7.19 11.36
N LEU A 274 2.35 7.58 12.36
CA LEU A 274 2.55 7.32 13.78
C LEU A 274 2.08 5.93 14.22
N PHE A 275 1.02 5.44 13.59
CA PHE A 275 0.34 4.19 13.92
C PHE A 275 0.61 3.08 12.90
N GLY A 276 1.15 3.44 11.75
CA GLY A 276 1.56 2.51 10.71
C GLY A 276 0.39 2.02 9.86
N LEU A 277 0.67 0.99 9.07
CA LEU A 277 -0.23 0.43 8.07
C LEU A 277 -1.57 0.01 8.68
N GLY A 278 -2.65 0.56 8.13
CA GLY A 278 -4.03 0.38 8.61
C GLY A 278 -4.38 1.14 9.89
N GLY A 279 -3.40 1.60 10.66
CA GLY A 279 -3.61 2.49 11.79
C GLY A 279 -3.94 3.91 11.32
N ASP A 280 -3.00 4.56 10.66
CA ASP A 280 -3.14 5.93 10.15
C ASP A 280 -2.77 6.13 8.68
N VAL A 281 -2.26 5.07 8.02
CA VAL A 281 -1.96 5.07 6.60
C VAL A 281 -2.65 3.91 5.91
N HIS A 282 -3.19 4.18 4.72
CA HIS A 282 -4.08 3.24 4.03
C HIS A 282 -3.74 3.18 2.54
N ALA A 283 -3.29 2.02 2.07
CA ALA A 283 -2.95 1.75 0.68
C ALA A 283 -4.16 1.87 -0.23
N GLN A 284 -4.09 2.73 -1.25
CA GLN A 284 -5.16 2.91 -2.23
C GLN A 284 -4.77 2.50 -3.65
N LEU A 285 -3.53 2.79 -4.08
CA LEU A 285 -3.03 2.42 -5.41
C LEU A 285 -1.62 1.83 -5.31
N LYS A 286 -1.35 0.72 -6.05
CA LYS A 286 -0.01 0.13 -6.22
C LYS A 286 0.08 -0.72 -7.49
N LEU A 287 1.28 -1.17 -7.87
CA LEU A 287 1.42 -2.20 -8.91
C LEU A 287 1.01 -3.57 -8.36
N PRO A 288 0.26 -4.39 -9.12
CA PRO A 288 -0.21 -5.69 -8.64
C PRO A 288 0.90 -6.75 -8.51
N VAL A 289 1.98 -6.56 -9.27
CA VAL A 289 3.19 -7.38 -9.28
C VAL A 289 4.43 -6.50 -9.21
N PRO A 290 5.59 -7.04 -8.79
CA PRO A 290 6.86 -6.33 -8.92
C PRO A 290 7.05 -5.80 -10.35
N GLY A 291 7.39 -4.51 -10.46
CA GLY A 291 7.62 -3.81 -11.73
C GLY A 291 9.09 -3.40 -11.92
N PHE A 292 9.33 -2.58 -12.94
CA PHE A 292 10.62 -1.92 -13.21
C PHE A 292 11.80 -2.85 -13.54
N GLY A 293 11.52 -4.10 -13.92
CA GLY A 293 12.55 -5.07 -14.31
C GLY A 293 13.34 -4.68 -15.56
N GLU A 294 12.77 -3.84 -16.41
CA GLU A 294 13.40 -3.33 -17.63
C GLU A 294 14.44 -2.22 -17.39
N PHE A 295 14.44 -1.60 -16.22
CA PHE A 295 15.31 -0.46 -15.93
C PHE A 295 16.60 -0.91 -15.26
N VAL A 296 17.70 -0.26 -15.58
CA VAL A 296 18.96 -0.43 -14.86
C VAL A 296 19.57 0.95 -14.65
N THR A 297 20.00 1.22 -13.42
CA THR A 297 20.74 2.42 -13.06
C THR A 297 22.10 2.05 -12.50
N ARG A 298 22.99 3.04 -12.46
CA ARG A 298 24.34 2.91 -11.92
C ARG A 298 24.54 4.03 -10.91
N ALA A 299 25.19 3.73 -9.80
CA ALA A 299 25.65 4.74 -8.87
C ALA A 299 26.45 5.82 -9.63
N GLY A 300 26.02 7.07 -9.54
CA GLY A 300 26.75 8.20 -10.09
C GLY A 300 28.16 8.23 -9.51
N ARG A 301 29.17 8.51 -10.35
CA ARG A 301 30.50 8.88 -9.84
C ARG A 301 30.33 10.22 -9.12
N SER A 302 30.34 10.21 -7.79
CA SER A 302 30.51 11.43 -6.99
C SER A 302 31.87 12.05 -7.26
#